data_AF-A0A350WNR5-F1
#
_entry.id   AF-A0A350WNR5-F1
#
_cell.length_a   1.000
_cell.length_b   1.000
_cell.length_c   1.000
_cell.angle_alpha   90.00
_cell.angle_beta   90.00
_cell.angle_gamma   90.00
#
_symmetry.space_group_name_H-M   'P 1'
#
loop_
_entity.id
_entity.type
_entity.pdbx_description
1 polymer ?
#
loop_
_entity_poly.entity_id
_entity_poly.type
_entity_poly.pdbx_seq_one_letter_code
_entity_poly.pdbx_strand_id
1 'polypeptide(L)'
;STTGQLWGNPLYNWKIHKKDGYAWWLSRVRALLQTVDILRFDHFRGFAGYYEIPASDKTAEHGRWVPGPAEDFFQAVQKELASEDGLPIVAEDLGVITPDVIELLNAFDLPGMKVLQFGFTGPENPFLPHNYVPNCVAYTGTHDNNTSMGWYADAPEVEKDFARRYLGVDGHDFAWDLIRATWKSVAVFAIAPMQDVLGLGGEARMNFPSRLGGNWEWRMSEVDFREDLAAGLRDLNWLTLR
;
A
#
# COMPACT_ATOMS: atom_id res chain seq x y z
N SER A 1 17.24 -0.33 5.35
CA SER A 1 18.04 0.90 5.50
C SER A 1 19.01 0.70 6.65
N THR A 2 20.26 1.15 6.52
CA THR A 2 21.26 1.07 7.61
C THR A 2 21.00 2.10 8.72
N THR A 3 20.46 3.27 8.39
CA THR A 3 20.23 4.38 9.34
C THR A 3 18.75 4.73 9.56
N GLY A 4 17.85 3.89 9.05
CA GLY A 4 16.39 4.14 9.06
C GLY A 4 15.97 5.26 8.11
N GLN A 5 14.84 5.91 8.39
CA GLN A 5 14.33 7.08 7.68
C GLN A 5 13.86 8.12 8.71
N LEU A 6 14.33 9.37 8.58
CA LEU A 6 13.91 10.49 9.43
C LEU A 6 12.91 11.36 8.67
N TRP A 7 11.63 11.24 8.97
CA TRP A 7 10.56 11.98 8.27
C TRP A 7 10.43 13.44 8.74
N GLY A 8 10.77 13.72 10.00
CA GLY A 8 10.78 15.08 10.56
C GLY A 8 9.40 15.63 10.95
N ASN A 9 8.32 14.84 10.84
CA ASN A 9 7.00 15.25 11.32
C ASN A 9 6.97 15.35 12.85
N PRO A 10 6.21 16.31 13.42
CA PRO A 10 5.88 16.26 14.85
C PRO A 10 5.00 15.04 15.14
N LEU A 11 5.19 14.43 16.31
CA LEU A 11 4.39 13.28 16.75
C LEU A 11 3.15 13.72 17.52
N TYR A 12 2.10 12.91 17.42
CA TYR A 12 0.87 13.13 18.16
C TYR A 12 1.06 12.87 19.66
N ASN A 13 0.49 13.74 20.48
CA ASN A 13 0.30 13.44 21.90
C ASN A 13 -1.02 12.68 22.07
N TRP A 14 -0.98 11.36 21.86
CA TRP A 14 -2.17 10.49 21.90
C TRP A 14 -2.94 10.55 23.22
N LYS A 15 -2.27 10.85 24.34
CA LYS A 15 -2.95 11.06 25.63
C LYS A 15 -3.88 12.27 25.62
N ILE A 16 -3.56 13.31 24.85
CA ILE A 16 -4.42 14.50 24.70
C ILE A 16 -5.56 14.20 23.75
N HIS A 17 -5.29 13.56 22.61
CA HIS A 17 -6.34 13.12 21.68
C HIS A 17 -7.33 12.15 22.36
N LYS A 18 -6.88 11.26 23.23
CA LYS A 18 -7.80 10.38 23.98
C LYS A 18 -8.74 11.17 24.91
N LYS A 19 -8.26 12.25 25.54
CA LYS A 19 -9.06 13.04 26.49
C LYS A 19 -10.25 13.76 25.85
N ASP A 20 -10.14 14.14 24.58
CA ASP A 20 -11.22 14.80 23.84
C ASP A 20 -12.00 13.85 22.93
N GLY A 21 -11.82 12.53 23.09
CA GLY A 21 -12.51 11.53 22.28
C GLY A 21 -12.04 11.50 20.82
N TYR A 22 -10.78 11.85 20.58
CA TYR A 22 -10.13 11.88 19.27
C TYR A 22 -10.75 12.90 18.31
N ALA A 23 -11.29 14.01 18.83
CA ALA A 23 -12.10 14.96 18.07
C ALA A 23 -11.40 15.49 16.80
N TRP A 24 -10.11 15.79 16.88
CA TRP A 24 -9.32 16.23 15.71
C TRP A 24 -9.25 15.16 14.62
N TRP A 25 -8.99 13.91 14.99
CA TRP A 25 -8.87 12.80 14.04
C TRP A 25 -10.21 12.45 13.41
N LEU A 26 -11.29 12.40 14.20
CA LEU A 26 -12.63 12.15 13.68
C LEU A 26 -13.08 13.27 12.72
N SER A 27 -12.77 14.53 13.04
CA SER A 27 -13.02 15.66 12.16
C SER A 27 -12.25 15.54 10.83
N ARG A 28 -10.96 15.17 10.88
CA ARG A 28 -10.13 14.92 9.69
C ARG A 28 -10.72 13.82 8.82
N VAL A 29 -11.10 12.69 9.42
CA VAL A 29 -11.67 11.56 8.69
C VAL A 29 -13.00 11.94 8.03
N ARG A 30 -13.89 12.61 8.78
CA ARG A 30 -15.16 13.10 8.23
C ARG A 30 -14.96 14.04 7.06
N ALA A 31 -14.00 14.96 7.15
CA ALA A 31 -13.70 15.90 6.06
C ALA A 31 -13.17 15.17 4.80
N LEU A 32 -12.30 14.18 4.96
CA LEU A 32 -11.77 13.42 3.82
C LEU A 32 -12.86 12.59 3.13
N LEU A 33 -13.75 11.95 3.91
CA LEU A 33 -14.87 11.17 3.38
C LEU A 33 -15.92 12.01 2.63
N GLN A 34 -15.83 13.34 2.65
CA GLN A 34 -16.62 14.19 1.75
C GLN A 34 -16.10 14.18 0.30
N THR A 35 -14.90 13.66 0.06
CA THR A 35 -14.22 13.68 -1.24
C THR A 35 -13.85 12.30 -1.78
N VAL A 36 -13.85 11.28 -0.93
CA VAL A 36 -13.52 9.89 -1.29
C VAL A 36 -14.40 8.92 -0.51
N ASP A 37 -14.64 7.74 -1.07
CA ASP A 37 -15.47 6.71 -0.43
C ASP A 37 -14.68 5.87 0.58
N ILE A 38 -13.37 5.69 0.36
CA ILE A 38 -12.50 4.82 1.16
C ILE A 38 -11.19 5.56 1.48
N LEU A 39 -10.75 5.47 2.73
CA LEU A 39 -9.50 6.06 3.20
C LEU A 39 -8.40 5.03 3.32
N ARG A 40 -7.28 5.23 2.61
CA ARG A 40 -6.04 4.52 2.94
C ARG A 40 -5.38 5.18 4.14
N PHE A 41 -5.28 4.46 5.26
CA PHE A 41 -4.55 4.91 6.44
C PHE A 41 -3.07 4.58 6.24
N ASP A 42 -2.33 5.60 5.81
CA ASP A 42 -0.88 5.57 5.63
C ASP A 42 -0.16 5.30 6.95
N HIS A 43 0.88 4.47 6.91
CA HIS A 43 1.65 4.03 8.05
C HIS A 43 0.78 3.51 9.21
N PHE A 44 -0.17 2.62 8.89
CA PHE A 44 -1.18 2.12 9.82
C PHE A 44 -0.56 1.57 11.11
N ARG A 45 0.62 0.94 11.00
CA ARG A 45 1.35 0.38 12.14
C ARG A 45 1.64 1.41 13.24
N GLY A 46 1.71 2.69 12.90
CA GLY A 46 1.84 3.82 13.83
C GLY A 46 0.71 3.92 14.87
N PHE A 47 -0.47 3.37 14.56
CA PHE A 47 -1.58 3.29 15.52
C PHE A 47 -1.38 2.20 16.58
N ALA A 48 -0.71 1.10 16.26
CA ALA A 48 -0.31 0.08 17.24
C ALA A 48 0.93 0.55 18.03
N GLY A 49 1.95 1.01 17.31
CA GLY A 49 3.17 1.61 17.87
C GLY A 49 3.89 2.47 16.85
N TYR A 50 4.41 3.61 17.31
CA TYR A 50 5.14 4.54 16.47
C TYR A 50 6.55 4.73 16.98
N TYR A 51 7.46 5.11 16.08
CA TYR A 51 8.87 5.29 16.40
C TYR A 51 9.15 6.77 16.68
N GLU A 52 9.54 7.09 17.91
CA GLU A 52 9.82 8.45 18.37
C GLU A 52 11.33 8.70 18.36
N ILE A 53 11.74 9.76 17.65
CA ILE A 53 13.15 10.17 17.51
C ILE A 53 13.30 11.55 18.17
N PRO A 54 14.32 11.78 19.01
CA PRO A 54 14.62 13.11 19.53
C PRO A 54 14.83 14.12 18.40
N ALA A 55 14.22 15.31 18.50
CA ALA A 55 14.28 16.32 17.43
C ALA A 55 15.72 16.84 17.14
N SER A 56 16.66 16.62 18.06
CA SER A 56 18.07 16.94 17.88
C SER A 56 18.80 16.04 16.88
N ASP A 57 18.28 14.83 16.67
CA ASP A 57 18.98 13.78 15.93
C ASP A 57 18.94 14.03 14.42
N LYS A 58 19.96 13.52 13.73
CA LYS A 58 20.12 13.66 12.27
C LYS A 58 19.75 12.38 11.52
N THR A 59 19.59 11.27 12.23
CA THR A 59 19.21 9.95 11.69
C THR A 59 18.12 9.33 12.59
N ALA A 60 17.54 8.21 12.14
CA ALA A 60 16.51 7.50 12.89
C ALA A 60 17.07 6.41 13.82
N GLU A 61 18.39 6.34 14.01
CA GLU A 61 19.02 5.22 14.71
C GLU A 61 18.76 5.23 16.22
N HIS A 62 18.60 6.39 16.84
CA HIS A 62 18.45 6.53 18.30
C HIS A 62 17.02 6.86 18.75
N GLY A 63 16.03 6.41 17.98
CA GLY A 63 14.64 6.48 18.41
C GLY A 63 14.23 5.32 19.30
N ARG A 64 12.94 5.29 19.66
CA ARG A 64 12.33 4.20 20.41
C ARG A 64 10.90 3.96 19.95
N TRP A 65 10.46 2.72 20.05
CA TRP A 65 9.05 2.39 19.87
C TRP A 65 8.24 2.85 21.09
N VAL A 66 7.13 3.54 20.82
CA VAL A 66 6.16 3.98 21.82
C VAL A 66 4.79 3.43 21.41
N PRO A 67 3.98 2.91 22.35
CA PRO A 67 2.62 2.46 22.03
C PRO A 67 1.78 3.58 21.42
N GLY A 68 1.08 3.26 20.34
CA GLY A 68 0.07 4.13 19.75
C GLY A 68 -1.26 4.05 20.51
N PRO A 69 -2.33 4.67 19.97
CA PRO A 69 -3.65 4.65 20.60
C PRO A 69 -4.40 3.32 20.43
N ALA A 70 -3.95 2.46 19.51
CA ALA A 70 -4.46 1.12 19.22
C ALA A 70 -6.00 1.07 19.15
N GLU A 71 -6.62 0.08 19.79
CA GLU A 71 -8.05 -0.19 19.74
C GLU A 71 -8.92 0.99 20.20
N ASP A 72 -8.47 1.78 21.18
CA ASP A 72 -9.27 2.88 21.74
C ASP A 72 -9.59 3.94 20.68
N PHE A 73 -8.64 4.20 19.77
CA PHE A 73 -8.86 5.08 18.64
C PHE A 73 -9.82 4.46 17.63
N PHE A 74 -9.60 3.20 17.24
CA PHE A 74 -10.44 2.55 16.23
C PHE A 74 -11.85 2.26 16.71
N GLN A 75 -12.10 2.11 18.02
CA GLN A 75 -13.43 2.09 18.61
C GLN A 75 -14.15 3.43 18.41
N ALA A 76 -13.44 4.56 18.58
CA ALA A 76 -14.01 5.87 18.31
C ALA A 76 -14.32 6.08 16.82
N VAL A 77 -13.43 5.62 15.94
CA VAL A 77 -13.61 5.63 14.48
C VAL A 77 -14.80 4.76 14.07
N GLN A 78 -14.90 3.53 14.58
CA GLN A 78 -16.00 2.59 14.31
C GLN A 78 -17.33 3.17 14.76
N LYS A 79 -17.39 3.79 15.94
CA LYS A 79 -18.61 4.44 16.42
C LYS A 79 -19.10 5.55 15.50
N GLU A 80 -18.19 6.29 14.87
CA GLU A 80 -18.51 7.43 14.02
C GLU A 80 -18.82 7.02 12.57
N LEU A 81 -18.18 5.97 12.06
CA LEU A 81 -18.11 5.69 10.63
C LEU A 81 -18.63 4.32 10.21
N ALA A 82 -18.84 3.38 11.13
CA ALA A 82 -19.25 2.04 10.75
C ALA A 82 -20.60 2.07 10.03
N SER A 83 -20.66 1.39 8.89
CA SER A 83 -21.89 1.10 8.16
C SER A 83 -22.15 -0.41 8.14
N GLU A 84 -23.20 -0.82 7.43
CA GLU A 84 -23.47 -2.25 7.16
C GLU A 84 -22.32 -2.92 6.40
N ASP A 85 -21.53 -2.14 5.65
CA ASP A 85 -20.38 -2.60 4.86
C ASP A 85 -19.04 -2.53 5.64
N GLY A 86 -19.08 -2.18 6.93
CA GLY A 86 -17.90 -2.07 7.79
C GLY A 86 -17.29 -0.67 7.82
N LEU A 87 -15.96 -0.61 8.02
CA LEU A 87 -15.21 0.65 8.06
C LEU A 87 -14.69 1.00 6.66
N PRO A 88 -14.87 2.24 6.16
CA PRO A 88 -14.36 2.68 4.85
C PRO A 88 -12.85 2.97 4.90
N ILE A 89 -12.06 2.01 5.37
CA ILE A 89 -10.63 2.16 5.66
C ILE A 89 -9.86 0.98 5.06
N VAL A 90 -8.77 1.28 4.35
CA VAL A 90 -7.72 0.32 3.97
C VAL A 90 -6.47 0.65 4.79
N ALA A 91 -5.89 -0.34 5.42
CA ALA A 91 -4.69 -0.17 6.23
C ALA A 91 -3.43 -0.36 5.38
N GLU A 92 -2.56 0.64 5.34
CA GLU A 92 -1.20 0.47 4.81
C GLU A 92 -0.35 -0.23 5.87
N ASP A 93 -0.25 -1.55 5.76
CA ASP A 93 0.46 -2.47 6.65
C ASP A 93 1.71 -3.06 5.97
N LEU A 94 2.48 -2.25 5.24
CA LEU A 94 3.73 -2.69 4.63
C LEU A 94 4.92 -2.53 5.59
N GLY A 95 6.00 -3.23 5.30
CA GLY A 95 7.22 -3.23 6.11
C GLY A 95 7.22 -4.30 7.21
N VAL A 96 7.88 -4.01 8.34
CA VAL A 96 7.96 -4.96 9.46
C VAL A 96 6.68 -4.90 10.29
N ILE A 97 5.83 -5.90 10.09
CA ILE A 97 4.56 -6.06 10.78
C ILE A 97 4.73 -6.99 11.97
N THR A 98 4.27 -6.51 13.12
CA THR A 98 4.33 -7.19 14.41
C THR A 98 2.94 -7.74 14.78
N PRO A 99 2.83 -8.75 15.67
CA PRO A 99 1.54 -9.37 16.00
C PRO A 99 0.44 -8.39 16.43
N ASP A 100 0.79 -7.34 17.16
CA ASP A 100 -0.11 -6.26 17.60
C ASP A 100 -0.75 -5.49 16.43
N VAL A 101 -0.05 -5.34 15.30
CA VAL A 101 -0.62 -4.73 14.08
C VAL A 101 -1.63 -5.67 13.45
N ILE A 102 -1.32 -6.96 13.38
CA ILE A 102 -2.22 -7.99 12.83
C ILE A 102 -3.47 -8.13 13.70
N GLU A 103 -3.31 -8.13 15.02
CA GLU A 103 -4.42 -8.12 15.97
C GLU A 103 -5.32 -6.90 15.76
N LEU A 104 -4.73 -5.72 15.57
CA LEU A 104 -5.49 -4.49 15.33
C LEU A 104 -6.26 -4.51 14.00
N LEU A 105 -5.66 -5.04 12.92
CA LEU A 105 -6.37 -5.23 11.65
C LEU A 105 -7.58 -6.14 11.82
N ASN A 106 -7.37 -7.30 12.44
CA ASN A 106 -8.42 -8.31 12.64
C ASN A 106 -9.54 -7.82 13.56
N ALA A 107 -9.21 -7.06 14.61
CA ALA A 107 -10.19 -6.54 15.56
C ALA A 107 -11.21 -5.59 14.92
N PHE A 108 -10.84 -4.92 13.83
CA PHE A 108 -11.69 -3.96 13.12
C PHE A 108 -12.01 -4.38 11.68
N ASP A 109 -11.70 -5.64 11.32
CA ASP A 109 -11.89 -6.23 10.00
C ASP A 109 -11.36 -5.36 8.84
N LEU A 110 -10.19 -4.76 9.05
CA LEU A 110 -9.60 -3.82 8.08
C LEU A 110 -8.80 -4.56 7.01
N PRO A 111 -9.04 -4.29 5.71
CA PRO A 111 -8.19 -4.82 4.64
C PRO A 111 -6.78 -4.24 4.74
N GLY A 112 -5.79 -5.14 4.82
CA GLY A 112 -4.37 -4.80 4.61
C GLY A 112 -4.01 -4.68 3.13
N MET A 113 -2.76 -4.35 2.83
CA MET A 113 -2.22 -4.20 1.49
C MET A 113 -1.31 -5.37 1.10
N LYS A 114 -1.36 -5.77 -0.18
CA LYS A 114 -0.43 -6.72 -0.79
C LYS A 114 0.19 -6.10 -2.02
N VAL A 115 1.52 -5.98 -2.07
CA VAL A 115 2.24 -5.40 -3.22
C VAL A 115 3.04 -6.49 -3.91
N LEU A 116 2.58 -6.91 -5.10
CA LEU A 116 3.11 -8.10 -5.79
C LEU A 116 4.60 -7.99 -6.14
N GLN A 117 5.11 -6.79 -6.43
CA GLN A 117 6.54 -6.55 -6.63
C GLN A 117 7.43 -6.97 -5.44
N PHE A 118 6.88 -7.13 -4.23
CA PHE A 118 7.61 -7.62 -3.05
C PHE A 118 7.64 -9.14 -2.92
N GLY A 119 6.88 -9.87 -3.76
CA GLY A 119 6.61 -11.30 -3.58
C GLY A 119 7.68 -12.25 -4.11
N PHE A 120 8.52 -11.82 -5.06
CA PHE A 120 9.33 -12.74 -5.88
C PHE A 120 10.65 -13.20 -5.23
N THR A 121 10.66 -13.42 -3.92
CA THR A 121 11.84 -13.87 -3.15
C THR A 121 11.73 -15.27 -2.58
N GLY A 122 10.55 -15.90 -2.65
CA GLY A 122 10.32 -17.26 -2.14
C GLY A 122 8.83 -17.61 -2.10
N PRO A 123 8.44 -18.90 -2.16
CA PRO A 123 7.04 -19.32 -2.20
C PRO A 123 6.25 -18.94 -0.93
N GLU A 124 6.90 -18.85 0.22
CA GLU A 124 6.30 -18.46 1.51
C GLU A 124 6.05 -16.95 1.64
N ASN A 125 6.49 -16.14 0.66
CA ASN A 125 6.40 -14.70 0.77
C ASN A 125 4.92 -14.25 0.80
N PRO A 126 4.51 -13.46 1.83
CA PRO A 126 3.12 -13.06 2.00
C PRO A 126 2.58 -12.15 0.89
N PHE A 127 3.47 -11.63 0.03
CA PHE A 127 3.15 -10.82 -1.14
C PHE A 127 2.98 -11.65 -2.42
N LEU A 128 2.88 -12.98 -2.34
CA LEU A 128 2.46 -13.83 -3.45
C LEU A 128 0.96 -14.16 -3.39
N PRO A 129 0.24 -14.15 -4.53
CA PRO A 129 -1.22 -14.31 -4.57
C PRO A 129 -1.80 -15.54 -3.87
N HIS A 130 -1.07 -16.67 -3.84
CA HIS A 130 -1.55 -17.88 -3.16
C HIS A 130 -1.48 -17.82 -1.63
N ASN A 131 -0.78 -16.81 -1.08
CA ASN A 131 -0.68 -16.55 0.36
C ASN A 131 -1.60 -15.40 0.81
N TYR A 132 -2.39 -14.83 -0.09
CA TYR A 132 -3.32 -13.74 0.25
C TYR A 132 -4.51 -14.28 1.04
N VAL A 133 -5.01 -13.46 1.96
CA VAL A 133 -6.35 -13.60 2.53
C VAL A 133 -7.33 -12.73 1.72
N PRO A 134 -8.63 -13.05 1.65
CA PRO A 134 -9.56 -12.26 0.86
C PRO A 134 -9.66 -10.79 1.28
N ASN A 135 -9.69 -10.51 2.59
CA ASN A 135 -9.77 -9.15 3.13
C ASN A 135 -8.41 -8.41 3.01
N CYS A 136 -8.00 -8.13 1.78
CA CYS A 136 -6.84 -7.30 1.45
C CYS A 136 -7.04 -6.59 0.12
N VAL A 137 -6.24 -5.54 -0.11
CA VAL A 137 -6.14 -4.81 -1.37
C VAL A 137 -4.81 -5.16 -2.03
N ALA A 138 -4.87 -5.77 -3.20
CA ALA A 138 -3.70 -6.17 -3.97
C ALA A 138 -3.30 -5.09 -4.97
N TYR A 139 -2.01 -4.82 -5.04
CA TYR A 139 -1.37 -3.87 -5.94
C TYR A 139 -0.30 -4.58 -6.77
N THR A 140 -0.13 -4.20 -8.04
CA THR A 140 1.09 -4.55 -8.77
C THR A 140 2.30 -3.87 -8.11
N GLY A 141 2.20 -2.54 -7.95
CA GLY A 141 3.10 -1.64 -7.25
C GLY A 141 2.32 -0.44 -6.72
N THR A 142 2.94 0.34 -5.84
CA THR A 142 2.41 1.63 -5.36
C THR A 142 3.12 2.81 -6.03
N HIS A 143 2.79 4.03 -5.65
CA HIS A 143 3.51 5.23 -6.10
C HIS A 143 4.97 5.31 -5.60
N ASP A 144 5.31 4.61 -4.52
CA ASP A 144 6.67 4.53 -3.97
C ASP A 144 7.52 3.46 -4.65
N ASN A 145 6.89 2.57 -5.40
CA ASN A 145 7.54 1.51 -6.15
C ASN A 145 8.06 2.03 -7.50
N ASN A 146 8.98 1.28 -8.10
CA ASN A 146 9.24 1.44 -9.53
C ASN A 146 8.01 0.96 -10.33
N THR A 147 7.89 1.35 -11.60
CA THR A 147 6.91 0.69 -12.48
C THR A 147 7.23 -0.79 -12.57
N SER A 148 6.27 -1.62 -12.94
CA SER A 148 6.48 -3.07 -13.04
C SER A 148 7.51 -3.43 -14.11
N MET A 149 7.55 -2.71 -15.23
CA MET A 149 8.64 -2.85 -16.23
C MET A 149 9.97 -2.34 -15.71
N GLY A 150 10.00 -1.21 -14.98
CA GLY A 150 11.22 -0.69 -14.37
C GLY A 150 11.78 -1.62 -13.30
N TRP A 151 10.92 -2.17 -12.45
CA TRP A 151 11.29 -3.22 -11.49
C TRP A 151 11.86 -4.43 -12.22
N TYR A 152 11.21 -4.92 -13.27
CA TYR A 152 11.69 -6.09 -14.01
C TYR A 152 13.00 -5.84 -14.76
N ALA A 153 13.29 -4.61 -15.18
CA ALA A 153 14.58 -4.25 -15.76
C ALA A 153 15.72 -4.29 -14.73
N ASP A 154 15.46 -3.77 -13.52
CA ASP A 154 16.47 -3.56 -12.49
C ASP A 154 16.64 -4.75 -11.51
N ALA A 155 15.63 -5.61 -11.38
CA ALA A 155 15.62 -6.70 -10.41
C ALA A 155 16.72 -7.73 -10.67
N PRO A 156 17.27 -8.36 -9.62
CA PRO A 156 18.20 -9.47 -9.76
C PRO A 156 17.62 -10.61 -10.60
N GLU A 157 18.45 -11.26 -11.42
CA GLU A 157 17.99 -12.34 -12.30
C GLU A 157 17.31 -13.50 -11.56
N VAL A 158 17.74 -13.78 -10.32
CA VAL A 158 17.10 -14.80 -9.47
C VAL A 158 15.63 -14.48 -9.15
N GLU A 159 15.31 -13.20 -8.91
CA GLU A 159 13.93 -12.75 -8.64
C GLU A 159 13.11 -12.74 -9.93
N LYS A 160 13.70 -12.32 -11.05
CA LYS A 160 13.04 -12.34 -12.37
C LYS A 160 12.74 -13.76 -12.84
N ASP A 161 13.67 -14.69 -12.64
CA ASP A 161 13.47 -16.11 -12.90
C ASP A 161 12.35 -16.70 -12.03
N PHE A 162 12.35 -16.38 -10.74
CA PHE A 162 11.28 -16.78 -9.85
C PHE A 162 9.92 -16.23 -10.33
N ALA A 163 9.86 -14.95 -10.68
CA ALA A 163 8.63 -14.31 -11.17
C ALA A 163 8.11 -14.98 -12.44
N ARG A 164 8.96 -15.23 -13.45
CA ARG A 164 8.58 -15.94 -14.68
C ARG A 164 8.02 -17.32 -14.42
N ARG A 165 8.69 -18.11 -13.56
CA ARG A 165 8.24 -19.47 -13.20
C ARG A 165 6.94 -19.45 -12.41
N TYR A 166 6.82 -18.54 -11.45
CA TYR A 166 5.63 -18.41 -10.60
C TYR A 166 4.40 -17.99 -11.40
N LEU A 167 4.56 -17.01 -12.30
CA LEU A 167 3.48 -16.48 -13.13
C LEU A 167 3.20 -17.33 -14.38
N GLY A 168 4.16 -18.17 -14.79
CA GLY A 168 4.07 -18.97 -16.02
C GLY A 168 4.19 -18.12 -17.28
N VAL A 169 5.09 -17.14 -17.29
CA VAL A 169 5.24 -16.12 -18.36
C VAL A 169 6.70 -16.00 -18.82
N ASP A 170 6.91 -15.44 -20.00
CA ASP A 170 8.24 -15.10 -20.51
C ASP A 170 8.75 -13.72 -20.01
N GLY A 171 7.84 -12.87 -19.51
CA GLY A 171 8.11 -11.55 -18.98
C GLY A 171 8.31 -10.47 -20.04
N HIS A 172 7.85 -10.67 -21.28
CA HIS A 172 7.95 -9.63 -22.33
C HIS A 172 7.12 -8.38 -21.98
N ASP A 173 5.93 -8.58 -21.43
CA ASP A 173 5.02 -7.54 -20.94
C ASP A 173 4.73 -7.79 -19.45
N PHE A 174 5.81 -7.64 -18.67
CA PHE A 174 5.78 -7.98 -17.26
C PHE A 174 4.77 -7.13 -16.47
N ALA A 175 4.49 -5.89 -16.92
CA ALA A 175 3.45 -5.06 -16.30
C ALA A 175 2.08 -5.72 -16.41
N TRP A 176 1.66 -6.14 -17.60
CA TRP A 176 0.38 -6.83 -17.75
C TRP A 176 0.37 -8.23 -17.15
N ASP A 177 1.53 -8.90 -17.06
CA ASP A 177 1.64 -10.16 -16.32
C ASP A 177 1.33 -9.97 -14.84
N LEU A 178 1.84 -8.89 -14.21
CA LEU A 178 1.48 -8.54 -12.83
C LEU A 178 0.02 -8.10 -12.69
N ILE A 179 -0.52 -7.32 -13.63
CA ILE A 179 -1.93 -6.90 -13.62
C ILE A 179 -2.82 -8.14 -13.62
N ARG A 180 -2.59 -9.08 -14.55
CA ARG A 180 -3.36 -10.32 -14.64
C ARG A 180 -3.28 -11.15 -13.37
N ALA A 181 -2.10 -11.29 -12.77
CA ALA A 181 -1.92 -12.03 -11.52
C ALA A 181 -2.61 -11.37 -10.33
N THR A 182 -2.59 -10.03 -10.28
CA THR A 182 -3.23 -9.23 -9.22
C THR A 182 -4.76 -9.35 -9.32
N TRP A 183 -5.34 -9.24 -10.51
CA TRP A 183 -6.77 -9.43 -10.77
C TRP A 183 -7.26 -10.86 -10.50
N LYS A 184 -6.42 -11.86 -10.74
CA LYS A 184 -6.73 -13.27 -10.45
C LYS A 184 -6.55 -13.64 -8.96
N SER A 185 -6.04 -12.73 -8.12
CA SER A 185 -5.85 -13.01 -6.70
C SER A 185 -7.17 -13.09 -5.94
N VAL A 186 -7.13 -13.43 -4.64
CA VAL A 186 -8.33 -13.48 -3.78
C VAL A 186 -8.70 -12.15 -3.14
N ALA A 187 -7.92 -11.10 -3.37
CA ALA A 187 -8.13 -9.77 -2.79
C ALA A 187 -9.49 -9.17 -3.15
N VAL A 188 -10.11 -8.44 -2.20
CA VAL A 188 -11.37 -7.71 -2.45
C VAL A 188 -11.22 -6.58 -3.46
N PHE A 189 -10.02 -6.00 -3.56
CA PHE A 189 -9.66 -5.00 -4.55
C PHE A 189 -8.32 -5.34 -5.21
N ALA A 190 -8.26 -5.15 -6.52
CA ALA A 190 -7.04 -5.23 -7.32
C ALA A 190 -6.78 -3.86 -7.96
N ILE A 191 -5.57 -3.33 -7.78
CA ILE A 191 -5.19 -1.99 -8.20
C ILE A 191 -3.87 -2.03 -8.96
N ALA A 192 -3.78 -1.31 -10.07
CA ALA A 192 -2.55 -1.09 -10.80
C ALA A 192 -2.34 0.42 -11.03
N PRO A 193 -1.11 0.94 -10.85
CA PRO A 193 -0.77 2.29 -11.29
C PRO A 193 -0.98 2.42 -12.80
N MET A 194 -1.37 3.61 -13.25
CA MET A 194 -1.58 3.86 -14.68
C MET A 194 -0.30 3.64 -15.50
N GLN A 195 0.87 3.84 -14.90
CA GLN A 195 2.17 3.53 -15.51
C GLN A 195 2.30 2.05 -15.92
N ASP A 196 1.76 1.13 -15.11
CA ASP A 196 1.77 -0.30 -15.42
C ASP A 196 0.77 -0.63 -16.53
N VAL A 197 -0.42 -0.02 -16.50
CA VAL A 197 -1.42 -0.17 -17.58
C VAL A 197 -0.83 0.27 -18.93
N LEU A 198 -0.03 1.34 -18.92
CA LEU A 198 0.67 1.88 -20.09
C LEU A 198 1.94 1.12 -20.46
N GLY A 199 2.42 0.18 -19.62
CA GLY A 199 3.65 -0.58 -19.84
C GLY A 199 4.92 0.27 -19.80
N LEU A 200 4.93 1.38 -19.04
CA LEU A 200 6.04 2.32 -18.99
C LEU A 200 7.21 1.80 -18.14
N GLY A 201 8.42 2.23 -18.48
CA GLY A 201 9.65 1.88 -17.76
C GLY A 201 9.89 2.74 -16.52
N GLY A 202 11.09 2.62 -15.95
CA GLY A 202 11.45 3.31 -14.70
C GLY A 202 11.47 4.85 -14.80
N GLU A 203 11.48 5.41 -16.01
CA GLU A 203 11.33 6.84 -16.27
C GLU A 203 9.98 7.41 -15.79
N ALA A 204 8.96 6.55 -15.64
CA ALA A 204 7.62 6.94 -15.21
C ALA A 204 7.38 6.76 -13.69
N ARG A 205 8.40 6.38 -12.92
CA ARG A 205 8.28 6.21 -11.47
C ARG A 205 7.79 7.49 -10.79
N MET A 206 6.76 7.37 -9.94
CA MET A 206 6.12 8.53 -9.32
C MET A 206 6.95 9.11 -8.17
N ASN A 207 7.43 8.27 -7.26
CA ASN A 207 8.22 8.70 -6.12
C ASN A 207 9.40 7.76 -5.85
N PHE A 208 10.53 8.35 -5.49
CA PHE A 208 11.69 7.68 -4.93
C PHE A 208 11.76 8.02 -3.43
N PRO A 209 11.35 7.09 -2.54
CA PRO A 209 11.42 7.31 -1.10
C PRO A 209 12.82 7.76 -0.65
N SER A 210 12.86 8.72 0.28
CA SER A 210 14.11 9.31 0.80
C SER A 210 14.93 10.15 -0.19
N ARG A 211 14.46 10.40 -1.42
CA ARG A 211 15.11 11.33 -2.36
C ARG A 211 14.45 12.70 -2.30
N LEU A 212 15.26 13.75 -2.19
CA LEU A 212 14.79 15.14 -2.29
C LEU A 212 14.75 15.57 -3.77
N GLY A 213 13.56 15.93 -4.26
CA GLY A 213 13.35 16.43 -5.64
C GLY A 213 13.30 15.34 -6.73
N GLY A 214 12.66 15.67 -7.86
CA GLY A 214 12.46 14.73 -8.98
C GLY A 214 11.40 13.66 -8.73
N ASN A 215 10.44 13.95 -7.83
CA ASN A 215 9.33 13.08 -7.47
C ASN A 215 8.01 13.81 -7.74
N TRP A 216 6.93 13.07 -7.96
CA TRP A 216 5.57 13.57 -8.18
C TRP A 216 5.41 14.38 -9.48
N GLU A 217 6.31 14.15 -10.44
CA GLU A 217 6.37 14.90 -11.70
C GLU A 217 5.78 14.12 -12.89
N TRP A 218 5.59 12.81 -12.77
CA TRP A 218 5.01 12.01 -13.85
C TRP A 218 3.57 12.44 -14.13
N ARG A 219 3.24 12.55 -15.42
CA ARG A 219 1.90 12.91 -15.90
C ARG A 219 1.53 12.06 -17.10
N MET A 220 0.30 11.55 -17.08
CA MET A 220 -0.33 10.99 -18.26
C MET A 220 -0.66 12.10 -19.25
N SER A 221 -0.50 11.82 -20.53
CA SER A 221 -0.81 12.71 -21.64
C SER A 221 -2.12 12.31 -22.33
N GLU A 222 -2.68 13.19 -23.16
CA GLU A 222 -3.92 12.89 -23.88
C GLU A 222 -3.77 11.71 -24.86
N VAL A 223 -2.56 11.44 -25.37
CA VAL A 223 -2.33 10.32 -26.28
C VAL A 223 -2.34 8.96 -25.58
N ASP A 224 -2.28 8.95 -24.24
CA ASP A 224 -2.30 7.73 -23.44
C ASP A 224 -3.73 7.20 -23.21
N PHE A 225 -4.77 7.98 -23.57
CA PHE A 225 -6.16 7.51 -23.56
C PHE A 225 -6.42 6.57 -24.75
N ARG A 226 -6.01 5.31 -24.61
CA ARG A 226 -6.13 4.31 -25.67
C ARG A 226 -7.31 3.35 -25.43
N GLU A 227 -8.17 3.20 -26.44
CA GLU A 227 -9.36 2.33 -26.36
C GLU A 227 -9.01 0.85 -26.20
N ASP A 228 -7.88 0.40 -26.74
CA ASP A 228 -7.40 -0.98 -26.60
C ASP A 228 -7.07 -1.33 -25.14
N LEU A 229 -6.47 -0.41 -24.39
CA LEU A 229 -6.20 -0.60 -22.96
C LEU A 229 -7.49 -0.65 -22.14
N ALA A 230 -8.44 0.23 -22.42
CA ALA A 230 -9.75 0.22 -21.77
C ALA A 230 -10.51 -1.08 -22.05
N ALA A 231 -10.48 -1.57 -23.29
CA ALA A 231 -11.07 -2.85 -23.67
C ALA A 231 -10.36 -4.03 -22.98
N GLY A 232 -9.03 -4.01 -22.90
CA GLY A 232 -8.24 -5.03 -22.21
C GLY A 232 -8.54 -5.11 -20.71
N LEU A 233 -8.64 -3.97 -20.03
CA LEU A 233 -9.04 -3.93 -18.61
C LEU A 233 -10.48 -4.41 -18.40
N ARG A 234 -11.40 -4.03 -19.30
CA ARG A 234 -12.79 -4.49 -19.24
C ARG A 234 -12.90 -6.01 -19.43
N ASP A 235 -12.18 -6.56 -20.39
CA ASP A 235 -12.16 -8.01 -20.65
C ASP A 235 -11.53 -8.76 -19.47
N LEU A 236 -10.43 -8.26 -18.91
CA LEU A 236 -9.81 -8.84 -17.72
C LEU A 236 -10.78 -8.85 -16.53
N ASN A 237 -11.49 -7.74 -16.27
CA ASN A 237 -12.53 -7.68 -15.24
C ASN A 237 -13.61 -8.74 -15.47
N TRP A 238 -14.05 -8.94 -16.72
CA TRP A 238 -15.04 -9.95 -17.07
C TRP A 238 -14.53 -11.38 -16.83
N LEU A 239 -13.28 -11.67 -17.22
CA LEU A 239 -12.66 -12.98 -17.04
C LEU A 239 -12.41 -13.34 -15.57
N THR A 240 -12.26 -12.35 -14.69
CA THR A 240 -11.96 -12.56 -13.27
C THR A 240 -13.11 -12.19 -12.33
N LEU A 241 -14.31 -12.00 -12.87
CA LEU A 241 -15.52 -11.74 -12.09
C LEU A 241 -15.82 -12.93 -11.14
N ARG A 242 -16.10 -12.62 -9.88
CA ARG A 242 -16.40 -13.58 -8.81
C ARG A 242 -17.72 -13.25 -8.15
#